data_AF-A0AAV4HMJ3-F1
#
_entry.id   AF-A0AAV4HMJ3-F1
#
_cell.length_a   1.000
_cell.length_b   1.000
_cell.length_c   1.000
_cell.angle_alpha   90.00
_cell.angle_beta   90.00
_cell.angle_gamma   90.00
#
_symmetry.space_group_name_H-M   'P 1'
#
loop_
_entity.id
_entity.type
_entity.pdbx_description
1 polymer ?
#
loop_
_entity_poly.entity_id
_entity_poly.type
_entity_poly.pdbx_seq_one_letter_code
_entity_poly.pdbx_strand_id
1 'polypeptide(L)'
;MEFGTRSKPRSRMKNLPSSNLLDENFPHRIQLYSVAPTDTISLQEFEELAVERLKVLKAVETIGITHQKGSAKYCELLEKEIGTTKLRDSILKVNRNQEDEGQRRKRDQVSHFILRLAYCRSEDLRRWFLTQELDLFRFRFQQEDKESHARFLASNNLKYKPVGKSERESITSQLDTPDCFSNMDGVEFYKVPFTEALDLVRNRKVFLQRGFAYVPQDDLVSILLSVFRTQLSHALTVSNRLTH
;
A
#
# COMPACT_ATOMS: atom_id res chain seq x y z
N MET A 1 9.75 64.17 -12.73
CA MET A 1 9.41 63.01 -13.57
C MET A 1 10.51 61.99 -13.38
N GLU A 2 10.16 60.76 -12.96
CA GLU A 2 10.75 59.47 -13.37
C GLU A 2 10.40 58.41 -12.30
N PHE A 3 9.34 57.64 -12.59
CA PHE A 3 8.96 56.44 -11.84
C PHE A 3 9.73 55.25 -12.42
N GLY A 4 10.72 54.73 -11.70
CA GLY A 4 11.43 53.51 -12.06
C GLY A 4 10.67 52.25 -11.64
N THR A 5 9.79 51.72 -12.51
CA THR A 5 9.16 50.40 -12.34
C THR A 5 10.16 49.28 -12.67
N ARG A 6 10.74 48.67 -11.64
CA ARG A 6 11.63 47.50 -11.78
C ARG A 6 10.79 46.23 -12.03
N SER A 7 10.50 45.95 -13.29
CA SER A 7 9.88 44.68 -13.72
C SER A 7 10.87 43.51 -13.51
N LYS A 8 10.51 42.54 -12.66
CA LYS A 8 11.27 41.29 -12.51
C LYS A 8 10.98 40.39 -13.72
N PRO A 9 12.00 39.77 -14.35
CA PRO A 9 11.77 38.85 -15.44
C PRO A 9 11.05 37.60 -14.92
N ARG A 10 9.88 37.31 -15.50
CA ARG A 10 9.12 36.08 -15.28
C ARG A 10 10.02 34.91 -15.66
N SER A 11 10.45 34.12 -14.67
CA SER A 11 11.13 32.85 -14.87
C SER A 11 10.27 31.98 -15.80
N ARG A 12 10.81 31.71 -16.99
CA ARG A 12 10.24 30.82 -17.98
C ARG A 12 10.29 29.42 -17.37
N MET A 13 9.17 28.94 -16.82
CA MET A 13 9.03 27.55 -16.37
C MET A 13 9.40 26.66 -17.57
N LYS A 14 10.55 26.02 -17.48
CA LYS A 14 10.93 24.96 -18.41
C LYS A 14 9.95 23.83 -18.15
N ASN A 15 9.15 23.48 -19.17
CA ASN A 15 8.36 22.26 -19.17
C ASN A 15 9.32 21.08 -18.99
N LEU A 16 9.40 20.58 -17.74
CA LEU A 16 10.04 19.31 -17.44
C LEU A 16 9.10 18.21 -17.93
N PRO A 17 9.58 17.17 -18.62
CA PRO A 17 8.72 16.10 -19.12
C PRO A 17 7.93 15.49 -17.97
N SER A 18 6.60 15.45 -18.13
CA SER A 18 5.62 15.04 -17.13
C SER A 18 5.83 13.62 -16.60
N SER A 19 6.59 12.79 -17.31
CA SER A 19 6.94 11.42 -16.93
C SER A 19 7.82 11.35 -15.67
N ASN A 20 8.78 12.26 -15.51
CA ASN A 20 9.72 12.22 -14.37
C ASN A 20 9.06 12.59 -13.03
N LEU A 21 8.02 13.43 -13.04
CA LEU A 21 7.29 13.83 -11.83
C LEU A 21 6.34 12.73 -11.32
N LEU A 22 5.81 11.91 -12.23
CA LEU A 22 4.93 10.79 -11.88
C LEU A 22 5.71 9.65 -11.22
N ASP A 23 6.95 9.40 -11.65
CA ASP A 23 7.80 8.37 -11.04
C ASP A 23 8.31 8.77 -9.65
N GLU A 24 8.59 10.06 -9.40
CA GLU A 24 8.97 10.52 -8.05
C GLU A 24 7.80 10.50 -7.07
N ASN A 25 6.60 10.89 -7.51
CA ASN A 25 5.43 10.90 -6.62
C ASN A 25 4.89 9.49 -6.35
N PHE A 26 5.10 8.55 -7.27
CA PHE A 26 4.52 7.21 -7.22
C PHE A 26 5.59 6.12 -7.38
N PRO A 27 6.55 5.97 -6.47
CA PRO A 27 7.71 5.10 -6.68
C PRO A 27 7.39 3.61 -6.78
N HIS A 28 6.18 3.18 -6.42
CA HIS A 28 5.81 1.77 -6.35
C HIS A 28 4.34 1.53 -6.76
N ARG A 29 4.06 0.33 -7.27
CA ARG A 29 2.69 -0.13 -7.63
C ARG A 29 1.76 -0.25 -6.41
N ILE A 30 2.35 -0.53 -5.25
CA ILE A 30 1.68 -0.54 -3.96
C ILE A 30 1.99 0.77 -3.24
N GLN A 31 0.97 1.42 -2.71
CA GLN A 31 1.09 2.71 -2.05
C GLN A 31 0.30 2.73 -0.73
N LEU A 32 0.74 3.59 0.19
CA LEU A 32 0.00 3.89 1.43
C LEU A 32 -1.01 5.05 1.26
N TYR A 33 -1.10 5.63 0.05
CA TYR A 33 -2.04 6.70 -0.29
C TYR A 33 -1.99 7.89 0.71
N SER A 34 -0.77 8.32 1.05
CA SER A 34 -0.50 9.38 2.02
C SER A 34 -0.68 10.79 1.44
N VAL A 35 -0.33 10.98 0.17
CA VAL A 35 -0.37 12.28 -0.52
C VAL A 35 -1.55 12.31 -1.49
N ALA A 36 -2.36 13.37 -1.45
CA ALA A 36 -3.47 13.55 -2.37
C ALA A 36 -2.96 13.93 -3.79
N PRO A 37 -3.52 13.35 -4.86
CA PRO A 37 -3.17 13.75 -6.22
C PRO A 37 -3.63 15.19 -6.48
N THR A 38 -2.74 16.02 -7.04
CA THR A 38 -3.02 17.43 -7.39
C THR A 38 -3.47 17.62 -8.84
N ASP A 39 -3.61 16.53 -9.58
CA ASP A 39 -3.94 16.57 -11.00
C ASP A 39 -5.42 16.85 -11.23
N THR A 40 -5.71 17.61 -12.27
CA THR A 40 -7.08 17.81 -12.77
C THR A 40 -7.48 16.63 -13.65
N ILE A 41 -8.67 16.07 -13.40
CA ILE A 41 -9.29 15.01 -14.21
C ILE A 41 -10.65 15.47 -14.72
N SER A 42 -11.11 14.90 -15.84
CA SER A 42 -12.46 15.19 -16.33
C SER A 42 -13.53 14.56 -15.43
N LEU A 43 -14.76 15.10 -15.46
CA LEU A 43 -15.88 14.55 -14.70
C LEU A 43 -16.24 13.13 -15.14
N GLN A 44 -16.14 12.84 -16.44
CA GLN A 44 -16.37 11.51 -16.97
C GLN A 44 -15.33 10.52 -16.43
N GLU A 45 -14.04 10.87 -16.46
CA GLU A 45 -12.99 10.02 -15.88
C GLU A 45 -13.16 9.83 -14.37
N PHE A 46 -13.61 10.88 -13.66
CA PHE A 46 -13.91 10.80 -12.24
C PHE A 46 -14.99 9.74 -11.94
N GLU A 47 -16.11 9.77 -12.66
CA GLU A 47 -17.19 8.81 -12.50
C GLU A 47 -16.75 7.39 -12.87
N GLU A 48 -16.06 7.25 -14.00
CA GLU A 48 -15.54 5.96 -14.46
C GLU A 48 -14.59 5.35 -13.43
N LEU A 49 -13.62 6.11 -12.90
CA LEU A 49 -12.69 5.61 -11.88
C LEU A 49 -13.39 5.24 -10.57
N ALA A 50 -14.40 6.00 -10.15
CA ALA A 50 -15.19 5.70 -8.96
C ALA A 50 -15.93 4.37 -9.10
N VAL A 51 -16.65 4.19 -10.21
CA VAL A 51 -17.45 2.99 -10.48
C VAL A 51 -16.54 1.77 -10.59
N GLU A 52 -15.41 1.88 -11.31
CA GLU A 52 -14.49 0.77 -11.49
C GLU A 52 -13.84 0.35 -10.16
N ARG A 53 -13.41 1.28 -9.31
CA ARG A 53 -12.86 0.91 -7.99
C ARG A 53 -13.94 0.33 -7.08
N LEU A 54 -15.17 0.84 -7.15
CA LEU A 54 -16.26 0.29 -6.36
C LEU A 54 -16.58 -1.16 -6.75
N LYS A 55 -16.55 -1.50 -8.05
CA LYS A 55 -16.68 -2.88 -8.52
C LYS A 55 -15.59 -3.78 -7.91
N VAL A 56 -14.34 -3.31 -7.91
CA VAL A 56 -13.21 -4.04 -7.30
C VAL A 56 -13.45 -4.28 -5.82
N LEU A 57 -13.83 -3.25 -5.05
CA LEU A 57 -14.06 -3.40 -3.61
C LEU A 57 -15.25 -4.31 -3.28
N LYS A 58 -16.31 -4.29 -4.10
CA LYS A 58 -17.44 -5.23 -3.96
C LYS A 58 -17.05 -6.67 -4.30
N ALA A 59 -16.16 -6.89 -5.27
CA ALA A 59 -15.62 -8.21 -5.56
C ALA A 59 -14.77 -8.73 -4.39
N VAL A 60 -13.91 -7.88 -3.81
CA VAL A 60 -13.12 -8.20 -2.61
C VAL A 60 -14.04 -8.63 -1.45
N GLU A 61 -15.14 -7.91 -1.24
CA GLU A 61 -16.13 -8.25 -0.22
C GLU A 61 -16.79 -9.61 -0.48
N THR A 62 -17.36 -9.80 -1.68
CA THR A 62 -18.15 -10.98 -2.03
C THR A 62 -17.32 -12.26 -1.94
N ILE A 63 -16.10 -12.22 -2.48
CA ILE A 63 -15.17 -13.34 -2.44
C ILE A 63 -14.65 -13.53 -1.01
N GLY A 64 -14.43 -12.45 -0.25
CA GLY A 64 -13.97 -12.50 1.13
C GLY A 64 -14.99 -13.06 2.13
N ILE A 65 -16.27 -13.01 1.81
CA ILE A 65 -17.34 -13.70 2.56
C ILE A 65 -17.34 -15.21 2.26
N THR A 66 -17.08 -15.57 1.00
CA THR A 66 -17.21 -16.96 0.52
C THR A 66 -15.95 -17.80 0.74
N HIS A 67 -14.79 -17.16 0.75
CA HIS A 67 -13.48 -17.82 0.80
C HIS A 67 -12.57 -17.17 1.84
N GLN A 68 -11.72 -18.00 2.44
CA GLN A 68 -10.70 -17.52 3.38
C GLN A 68 -9.72 -16.57 2.67
N LYS A 69 -9.56 -15.37 3.24
CA LYS A 69 -8.66 -14.33 2.73
C LYS A 69 -7.21 -14.84 2.68
N GLY A 70 -6.57 -14.71 1.52
CA GLY A 70 -5.20 -15.18 1.26
C GLY A 70 -5.11 -16.66 0.85
N SER A 71 -6.22 -17.37 0.69
CA SER A 71 -6.26 -18.68 0.03
C SER A 71 -5.92 -18.55 -1.46
N ALA A 72 -5.29 -19.57 -2.04
CA ALA A 72 -5.04 -19.63 -3.49
C ALA A 72 -6.33 -19.44 -4.30
N LYS A 73 -7.44 -20.05 -3.86
CA LYS A 73 -8.76 -19.91 -4.51
C LYS A 73 -9.34 -18.51 -4.39
N TYR A 74 -9.09 -17.84 -3.25
CA TYR A 74 -9.47 -16.44 -3.06
C TYR A 74 -8.73 -15.55 -4.05
N CYS A 75 -7.41 -15.74 -4.19
CA CYS A 75 -6.59 -14.97 -5.11
C CYS A 75 -7.00 -15.18 -6.57
N GLU A 76 -7.20 -16.44 -6.99
CA GLU A 76 -7.59 -16.77 -8.37
C GLU A 76 -8.93 -16.13 -8.77
N LEU A 77 -9.95 -16.24 -7.92
CA LEU A 77 -11.25 -15.64 -8.18
C LEU A 77 -11.18 -14.11 -8.20
N LEU A 78 -10.40 -13.52 -7.30
CA LEU A 78 -10.25 -12.08 -7.21
C LEU A 78 -9.48 -11.53 -8.43
N GLU A 79 -8.46 -12.23 -8.91
CA GLU A 79 -7.77 -11.92 -10.16
C GLU A 79 -8.72 -11.94 -11.35
N LYS A 80 -9.60 -12.95 -11.42
CA LYS A 80 -10.60 -13.06 -12.48
C LYS A 80 -11.58 -11.89 -12.47
N GLU A 81 -12.15 -11.56 -11.32
CA GLU A 81 -13.09 -10.44 -11.17
C GLU A 81 -12.42 -9.10 -11.48
N ILE A 82 -11.24 -8.84 -10.92
CA ILE A 82 -10.47 -7.62 -11.21
C ILE A 82 -10.12 -7.56 -12.70
N GLY A 83 -9.81 -8.68 -13.33
CA GLY A 83 -9.50 -8.79 -14.76
C GLY A 83 -10.60 -8.30 -15.70
N THR A 84 -11.85 -8.22 -15.24
CA THR A 84 -12.99 -7.66 -15.98
C THR A 84 -13.06 -6.12 -15.91
N THR A 85 -12.36 -5.51 -14.96
CA THR A 85 -12.41 -4.07 -14.70
C THR A 85 -11.38 -3.30 -15.53
N LYS A 86 -11.66 -2.04 -15.83
CA LYS A 86 -10.72 -1.12 -16.49
C LYS A 86 -9.53 -0.73 -15.59
N LEU A 87 -9.57 -1.08 -14.31
CA LEU A 87 -8.49 -0.90 -13.34
C LEU A 87 -7.56 -2.10 -13.24
N ARG A 88 -7.82 -3.20 -13.95
CA ARG A 88 -7.00 -4.41 -13.88
C ARG A 88 -5.50 -4.14 -14.04
N ASP A 89 -5.12 -3.28 -14.98
CA ASP A 89 -3.71 -3.00 -15.27
C ASP A 89 -3.07 -2.12 -14.18
N SER A 90 -3.88 -1.43 -13.38
CA SER A 90 -3.44 -0.62 -12.23
C SER A 90 -3.36 -1.44 -10.93
N ILE A 91 -4.15 -2.51 -10.85
CA ILE A 91 -4.35 -3.30 -9.63
C ILE A 91 -3.64 -4.64 -9.67
N LEU A 92 -3.59 -5.32 -10.81
CA LEU A 92 -2.93 -6.62 -11.02
C LEU A 92 -1.51 -6.44 -11.54
N LYS A 93 -0.68 -7.45 -11.30
CA LYS A 93 0.72 -7.42 -11.73
C LYS A 93 0.76 -7.79 -13.21
N VAL A 94 0.85 -6.79 -14.07
CA VAL A 94 0.89 -7.00 -15.52
C VAL A 94 2.26 -6.56 -16.03
N ASN A 95 3.05 -7.51 -16.54
CA ASN A 95 4.33 -7.21 -17.18
C ASN A 95 4.07 -6.57 -18.56
N ARG A 96 3.96 -5.24 -18.62
CA ARG A 96 3.83 -4.45 -19.86
C ARG A 96 4.76 -3.22 -19.80
N ASN A 97 4.84 -2.49 -20.91
CA ASN A 97 5.75 -1.36 -21.14
C ASN A 97 5.82 -0.35 -19.97
N GLN A 98 7.05 0.09 -19.63
CA GLN A 98 7.33 1.01 -18.52
C GLN A 98 6.63 2.37 -18.61
N GLU A 99 6.40 2.91 -19.81
CA GLU A 99 5.80 4.24 -19.99
C GLU A 99 4.34 4.33 -19.48
N ASP A 100 3.62 3.20 -19.46
CA ASP A 100 2.24 3.13 -18.96
C ASP A 100 2.16 2.95 -17.44
N GLU A 101 3.26 2.55 -16.78
CA GLU A 101 3.26 2.21 -15.36
C GLU A 101 2.96 3.41 -14.47
N GLY A 102 3.46 4.60 -14.82
CA GLY A 102 3.16 5.84 -14.09
C GLY A 102 1.67 6.21 -14.16
N GLN A 103 1.05 6.04 -15.33
CA GLN A 103 -0.38 6.34 -15.52
C GLN A 103 -1.27 5.33 -14.80
N ARG A 104 -0.89 4.06 -14.79
CA ARG A 104 -1.58 3.01 -14.01
C ARG A 104 -1.55 3.31 -12.51
N ARG A 105 -0.37 3.62 -11.98
CA ARG A 105 -0.18 4.03 -10.57
C ARG A 105 -1.04 5.25 -10.23
N LYS A 106 -1.05 6.26 -11.10
CA LYS A 106 -1.90 7.45 -10.95
C LYS A 106 -3.39 7.11 -10.94
N ARG A 107 -3.88 6.28 -11.88
CA ARG A 107 -5.30 5.88 -11.93
C ARG A 107 -5.74 5.16 -10.67
N ASP A 108 -4.91 4.27 -10.14
CA ASP A 108 -5.18 3.60 -8.86
C ASP A 108 -5.32 4.61 -7.72
N GLN A 109 -4.36 5.51 -7.56
CA GLN A 109 -4.40 6.50 -6.49
C GLN A 109 -5.59 7.44 -6.62
N VAL A 110 -5.85 7.99 -7.81
CA VAL A 110 -6.98 8.88 -8.04
C VAL A 110 -8.29 8.17 -7.69
N SER A 111 -8.48 6.93 -8.16
CA SER A 111 -9.69 6.17 -7.83
C SER A 111 -9.86 5.93 -6.33
N HIS A 112 -8.76 5.71 -5.60
CA HIS A 112 -8.79 5.57 -4.14
C HIS A 112 -9.26 6.86 -3.45
N PHE A 113 -8.67 8.00 -3.83
CA PHE A 113 -9.03 9.30 -3.26
C PHE A 113 -10.46 9.73 -3.62
N ILE A 114 -10.95 9.39 -4.81
CA ILE A 114 -12.35 9.62 -5.19
C ILE A 114 -13.30 8.88 -4.23
N LEU A 115 -13.04 7.59 -3.98
CA LEU A 115 -13.88 6.83 -3.06
C LEU A 115 -13.74 7.28 -1.61
N ARG A 116 -12.59 7.81 -1.18
CA ARG A 116 -12.46 8.44 0.15
C ARG A 116 -13.50 9.54 0.36
N LEU A 117 -13.74 10.39 -0.66
CA LEU A 117 -14.72 11.48 -0.58
C LEU A 117 -16.16 10.98 -0.47
N ALA A 118 -16.48 9.85 -1.12
CA ALA A 118 -17.80 9.25 -1.05
C ALA A 118 -18.05 8.53 0.28
N TYR A 119 -17.05 7.80 0.79
CA TYR A 119 -17.18 6.89 1.93
C TYR A 119 -16.74 7.49 3.28
N CYS A 120 -16.29 8.76 3.33
CA CYS A 120 -15.92 9.42 4.60
C CYS A 120 -17.12 9.87 5.45
N ARG A 121 -18.33 9.90 4.88
CA ARG A 121 -19.52 10.56 5.46
C ARG A 121 -20.06 9.88 6.72
N SER A 122 -20.31 8.57 6.68
CA SER A 122 -20.85 7.81 7.81
C SER A 122 -19.80 6.86 8.38
N GLU A 123 -19.96 6.46 9.64
CA GLU A 123 -19.04 5.48 10.23
C GLU A 123 -19.10 4.11 9.55
N ASP A 124 -20.30 3.67 9.15
CA ASP A 124 -20.48 2.35 8.53
C ASP A 124 -19.83 2.31 7.15
N LEU A 125 -19.97 3.38 6.35
CA LEU A 125 -19.29 3.51 5.07
C LEU A 125 -17.77 3.55 5.25
N ARG A 126 -17.27 4.27 6.27
CA ARG A 126 -15.84 4.30 6.61
C ARG A 126 -15.31 2.92 6.98
N ARG A 127 -16.03 2.20 7.86
CA ARG A 127 -15.65 0.83 8.29
C ARG A 127 -15.64 -0.14 7.11
N TRP A 128 -16.66 -0.07 6.26
CA TRP A 128 -16.75 -0.90 5.06
C TRP A 128 -15.58 -0.64 4.11
N PHE A 129 -15.39 0.63 3.71
CA PHE A 129 -14.33 1.03 2.78
C PHE A 129 -12.95 0.66 3.31
N LEU A 130 -12.66 0.96 4.57
CA LEU A 130 -11.39 0.63 5.21
C LEU A 130 -11.13 -0.88 5.24
N THR A 131 -12.16 -1.70 5.47
CA THR A 131 -12.01 -3.17 5.48
C THR A 131 -11.69 -3.71 4.10
N GLN A 132 -12.46 -3.32 3.07
CA GLN A 132 -12.23 -3.81 1.71
C GLN A 132 -10.90 -3.33 1.14
N GLU A 133 -10.51 -2.09 1.45
CA GLU A 133 -9.24 -1.53 0.99
C GLU A 133 -8.03 -2.20 1.67
N LEU A 134 -8.14 -2.58 2.94
CA LEU A 134 -7.12 -3.37 3.63
C LEU A 134 -6.95 -4.76 3.00
N ASP A 135 -8.07 -5.41 2.67
CA ASP A 135 -8.04 -6.73 2.03
C ASP A 135 -7.47 -6.65 0.62
N LEU A 136 -7.79 -5.59 -0.14
CA LEU A 136 -7.19 -5.32 -1.44
C LEU A 136 -5.68 -5.07 -1.32
N PHE A 137 -5.24 -4.29 -0.34
CA PHE A 137 -3.82 -4.07 -0.07
C PHE A 137 -3.11 -5.37 0.24
N ARG A 138 -3.70 -6.22 1.09
CA ARG A 138 -3.15 -7.54 1.43
C ARG A 138 -2.96 -8.40 0.19
N PHE A 139 -4.01 -8.50 -0.64
CA PHE A 139 -3.96 -9.26 -1.89
C PHE A 139 -2.87 -8.77 -2.83
N ARG A 140 -2.75 -7.44 -3.04
CA ARG A 140 -1.70 -6.87 -3.87
C ARG A 140 -0.31 -7.17 -3.32
N PHE A 141 -0.13 -7.05 -2.02
CA PHE A 141 1.15 -7.32 -1.37
C PHE A 141 1.55 -8.79 -1.53
N GLN A 142 0.60 -9.72 -1.47
CA GLN A 142 0.89 -11.15 -1.68
C GLN A 142 1.32 -11.50 -3.12
N GLN A 143 0.97 -10.68 -4.11
CA GLN A 143 1.38 -10.88 -5.51
C GLN A 143 2.77 -10.29 -5.84
N GLU A 144 3.35 -9.50 -4.94
CA GLU A 144 4.63 -8.85 -5.19
C GLU A 144 5.82 -9.75 -4.90
N ASP A 145 6.91 -9.52 -5.66
CA ASP A 145 8.15 -10.28 -5.45
C ASP A 145 8.93 -9.74 -4.25
N LYS A 146 9.85 -10.55 -3.74
CA LYS A 146 10.76 -10.16 -2.65
C LYS A 146 11.51 -8.84 -2.93
N GLU A 147 11.99 -8.64 -4.14
CA GLU A 147 12.67 -7.41 -4.53
C GLU A 147 11.74 -6.19 -4.51
N SER A 148 10.48 -6.39 -4.90
CA SER A 148 9.44 -5.39 -4.89
C SER A 148 9.08 -5.00 -3.45
N HIS A 149 8.98 -5.98 -2.54
CA HIS A 149 8.86 -5.72 -1.11
C HIS A 149 10.01 -4.87 -0.58
N ALA A 150 11.26 -5.22 -0.90
CA ALA A 150 12.42 -4.43 -0.47
C ALA A 150 12.36 -2.98 -0.97
N ARG A 151 11.97 -2.77 -2.23
CA ARG A 151 11.77 -1.43 -2.82
C ARG A 151 10.65 -0.66 -2.13
N PHE A 152 9.52 -1.32 -1.84
CA PHE A 152 8.41 -0.71 -1.11
C PHE A 152 8.81 -0.31 0.32
N LEU A 153 9.57 -1.14 1.02
CA LEU A 153 10.05 -0.82 2.37
C LEU A 153 11.01 0.37 2.35
N ALA A 154 11.91 0.42 1.37
CA ALA A 154 12.84 1.52 1.18
C ALA A 154 12.11 2.85 0.85
N SER A 155 11.12 2.81 -0.04
CA SER A 155 10.38 4.02 -0.45
C SER A 155 9.50 4.60 0.65
N ASN A 156 9.02 3.76 1.59
CA ASN A 156 8.21 4.21 2.72
C ASN A 156 9.05 4.55 3.96
N ASN A 157 10.38 4.65 3.84
CA ASN A 157 11.32 4.95 4.94
C ASN A 157 11.22 3.97 6.12
N LEU A 158 10.79 2.74 5.86
CA LEU A 158 10.69 1.71 6.89
C LEU A 158 12.09 1.14 7.12
N LYS A 159 12.62 1.26 8.35
CA LYS A 159 13.97 0.81 8.74
C LYS A 159 14.06 -0.72 8.87
N TYR A 160 13.38 -1.46 8.01
CA TYR A 160 13.29 -2.91 8.10
C TYR A 160 14.49 -3.51 7.39
N LYS A 161 15.40 -4.07 8.18
CA LYS A 161 16.64 -4.65 7.65
C LYS A 161 16.47 -6.17 7.54
N PRO A 162 16.82 -6.79 6.41
CA PRO A 162 16.89 -8.24 6.33
C PRO A 162 17.96 -8.75 7.31
N VAL A 163 17.63 -9.81 8.04
CA VAL A 163 18.50 -10.41 9.04
C VAL A 163 19.48 -11.34 8.34
N GLY A 164 20.78 -11.16 8.60
CA GLY A 164 21.82 -12.01 8.01
C GLY A 164 21.73 -13.46 8.51
N LYS A 165 22.24 -14.42 7.71
CA LYS A 165 22.22 -15.85 8.06
C LYS A 165 22.87 -16.14 9.42
N SER A 166 23.99 -15.49 9.72
CA SER A 166 24.69 -15.64 11.00
C SER A 166 23.92 -15.08 12.20
N GLU A 167 23.21 -13.95 12.04
CA GLU A 167 22.36 -13.40 13.11
C GLU A 167 21.14 -14.30 13.32
N ARG A 168 20.58 -14.87 12.24
CA ARG A 168 19.50 -15.84 12.31
C ARG A 168 19.90 -17.10 13.08
N GLU A 169 21.05 -17.69 12.79
CA GLU A 169 21.56 -18.88 13.49
C GLU A 169 21.79 -18.61 14.99
N SER A 170 22.30 -17.43 15.34
CA SER A 170 22.44 -17.01 16.74
C SER A 170 21.09 -16.82 17.45
N ILE A 171 20.03 -16.49 16.72
CA ILE A 171 18.69 -16.34 17.29
C ILE A 171 18.02 -17.70 17.43
N THR A 172 18.10 -18.56 16.41
CA THR A 172 17.56 -19.92 16.45
C THR A 172 18.15 -20.72 17.62
N SER A 173 19.45 -20.55 17.89
CA SER A 173 20.11 -21.20 19.03
C SER A 173 19.71 -20.64 20.41
N GLN A 174 19.11 -19.46 20.47
CA GLN A 174 18.58 -18.84 21.71
C GLN A 174 17.09 -19.12 21.93
N LEU A 175 16.43 -19.81 21.00
CA LEU A 175 15.01 -20.16 21.13
C LEU A 175 14.87 -21.54 21.80
N ASP A 176 14.29 -21.57 23.00
CA ASP A 176 14.02 -22.81 23.76
C ASP A 176 13.00 -23.74 23.07
N THR A 177 12.24 -23.23 22.11
CA THR A 177 11.25 -23.98 21.32
C THR A 177 11.65 -24.02 19.84
N PRO A 178 12.10 -25.17 19.31
CA PRO A 178 12.48 -25.27 17.90
C PRO A 178 11.30 -25.06 16.94
N ASP A 179 10.06 -25.36 17.34
CA ASP A 179 8.92 -25.53 16.42
C ASP A 179 8.50 -24.29 15.60
N CYS A 180 8.77 -23.06 16.05
CA CYS A 180 8.40 -21.86 15.27
C CYS A 180 9.43 -21.47 14.19
N PHE A 181 10.67 -21.96 14.28
CA PHE A 181 11.78 -21.48 13.43
C PHE A 181 12.53 -22.61 12.71
N SER A 182 12.47 -23.85 13.21
CA SER A 182 13.19 -25.00 12.64
C SER A 182 12.64 -25.48 11.31
N ASN A 183 11.35 -25.27 11.04
CA ASN A 183 10.69 -25.72 9.81
C ASN A 183 10.70 -24.67 8.68
N MET A 184 11.43 -23.56 8.86
CA MET A 184 11.37 -22.38 8.00
C MET A 184 12.62 -22.19 7.12
N ASP A 185 13.23 -23.27 6.63
CA ASP A 185 14.31 -23.18 5.64
C ASP A 185 13.84 -22.38 4.42
N GLY A 186 14.39 -21.18 4.23
CA GLY A 186 14.05 -20.26 3.13
C GLY A 186 13.20 -19.03 3.48
N VAL A 187 12.68 -18.93 4.71
CA VAL A 187 11.89 -17.74 5.14
C VAL A 187 12.82 -16.61 5.55
N GLU A 188 12.64 -15.42 4.96
CA GLU A 188 13.42 -14.23 5.31
C GLU A 188 12.87 -13.57 6.56
N PHE A 189 13.77 -13.18 7.46
CA PHE A 189 13.43 -12.44 8.68
C PHE A 189 13.82 -10.98 8.52
N TYR A 190 12.94 -10.12 9.02
CA TYR A 190 13.12 -8.68 9.05
C TYR A 190 13.28 -8.21 10.49
N LYS A 191 14.29 -7.38 10.70
CA LYS A 191 14.53 -6.68 11.97
C LYS A 191 13.73 -5.39 11.98
N VAL A 192 12.79 -5.31 12.92
CA VAL A 192 11.81 -4.22 13.03
C VAL A 192 11.83 -3.66 14.46
N PRO A 193 11.73 -2.34 14.69
CA PRO A 193 11.54 -1.81 16.05
C PRO A 193 10.27 -2.40 16.69
N PHE A 194 10.35 -2.86 17.94
CA PHE A 194 9.22 -3.55 18.58
C PHE A 194 7.93 -2.71 18.67
N THR A 195 8.07 -1.38 18.67
CA THR A 195 6.97 -0.40 18.68
C THR A 195 6.09 -0.44 17.43
N GLU A 196 6.62 -0.92 16.30
CA GLU A 196 5.87 -1.09 15.05
C GLU A 196 5.17 -2.46 15.02
N ALA A 197 5.68 -3.45 15.77
CA ALA A 197 5.21 -4.84 15.76
C ALA A 197 4.43 -5.23 17.03
N LEU A 198 3.76 -4.27 17.68
CA LEU A 198 3.13 -4.48 18.99
C LEU A 198 2.11 -5.62 19.02
N ASP A 199 1.33 -5.81 17.95
CA ASP A 199 0.33 -6.88 17.86
C ASP A 199 0.97 -8.28 17.87
N LEU A 200 2.12 -8.43 17.21
CA LEU A 200 2.86 -9.70 17.16
C LEU A 200 3.57 -9.96 18.48
N VAL A 201 4.13 -8.91 19.09
CA VAL A 201 4.78 -8.95 20.41
C VAL A 201 3.78 -9.33 21.49
N ARG A 202 2.60 -8.72 21.50
CA ARG A 202 1.52 -9.00 22.47
C ARG A 202 1.10 -10.47 22.45
N ASN A 203 1.09 -11.07 21.27
CA ASN A 203 0.71 -12.47 21.08
C ASN A 203 1.89 -13.45 21.25
N ARG A 204 3.08 -12.97 21.66
CA ARG A 204 4.32 -13.75 21.81
C ARG A 204 4.68 -14.56 20.54
N LYS A 205 4.36 -14.02 19.37
CA LYS A 205 4.62 -14.68 18.07
C LYS A 205 6.00 -14.37 17.49
N VAL A 206 6.67 -13.35 18.00
CA VAL A 206 7.95 -12.84 17.47
C VAL A 206 9.01 -12.80 18.54
N PHE A 207 10.25 -13.04 18.14
CA PHE A 207 11.41 -12.94 19.02
C PHE A 207 11.81 -11.48 19.22
N LEU A 208 12.18 -11.13 20.45
CA LEU A 208 12.59 -9.78 20.84
C LEU A 208 14.01 -9.78 21.39
N GLN A 209 14.85 -8.88 20.87
CA GLN A 209 16.20 -8.68 21.37
C GLN A 209 16.60 -7.21 21.28
N ARG A 210 17.10 -6.65 22.39
CA ARG A 210 17.65 -5.27 22.46
C ARG A 210 16.72 -4.20 21.83
N GLY A 211 15.40 -4.32 22.03
CA GLY A 211 14.42 -3.37 21.50
C GLY A 211 14.00 -3.59 20.04
N PHE A 212 14.42 -4.70 19.43
CA PHE A 212 14.01 -5.08 18.07
C PHE A 212 13.23 -6.39 18.09
N ALA A 213 12.20 -6.46 17.24
CA ALA A 213 11.44 -7.65 16.91
C ALA A 213 11.96 -8.27 15.62
N TYR A 214 12.04 -9.59 15.60
CA TYR A 214 12.43 -10.39 14.44
C TYR A 214 11.19 -11.03 13.86
N VAL A 215 10.79 -10.56 12.68
CA VAL A 215 9.48 -10.85 12.08
C VAL A 215 9.69 -11.59 10.76
N PRO A 216 9.00 -12.73 10.52
CA PRO A 216 9.06 -13.41 9.22
C PRO A 216 8.37 -12.57 8.14
N GLN A 217 8.74 -12.77 6.88
CA GLN A 217 8.16 -12.05 5.75
C GLN A 217 6.62 -12.13 5.70
N ASP A 218 6.03 -13.28 6.06
CA ASP A 218 4.58 -13.48 6.04
C ASP A 218 3.86 -12.60 7.08
N ASP A 219 4.45 -12.44 8.26
CA ASP A 219 3.90 -11.59 9.32
C ASP A 219 4.21 -10.10 9.10
N LEU A 220 5.19 -9.77 8.26
CA LEU A 220 5.47 -8.38 7.89
C LEU A 220 4.24 -7.71 7.24
N VAL A 221 3.48 -8.48 6.46
CA VAL A 221 2.22 -8.02 5.85
C VAL A 221 1.25 -7.53 6.93
N SER A 222 1.17 -8.22 8.07
CA SER A 222 0.27 -7.85 9.17
C SER A 222 0.64 -6.51 9.80
N ILE A 223 1.94 -6.22 9.95
CA ILE A 223 2.44 -4.94 10.46
C ILE A 223 2.06 -3.82 9.48
N LEU A 224 2.34 -4.02 8.20
CA LEU A 224 2.03 -3.02 7.16
C LEU A 224 0.52 -2.74 7.07
N LEU A 225 -0.32 -3.77 7.20
CA LEU A 225 -1.78 -3.62 7.25
C LEU A 225 -2.22 -2.81 8.46
N SER A 226 -1.59 -2.98 9.63
CA SER A 226 -1.91 -2.20 10.84
C SER A 226 -1.55 -0.72 10.66
N VAL A 227 -0.37 -0.44 10.10
CA VAL A 227 0.07 0.92 9.76
C VAL A 227 -0.88 1.56 8.75
N PHE A 228 -1.18 0.86 7.65
CA PHE A 228 -2.07 1.33 6.60
C PHE A 228 -3.48 1.60 7.13
N ARG A 229 -4.01 0.70 7.98
CA ARG A 229 -5.30 0.87 8.65
C ARG A 229 -5.36 2.16 9.45
N THR A 230 -4.33 2.41 10.25
CA THR A 230 -4.27 3.60 11.13
C THR A 230 -4.21 4.88 10.31
N GLN A 231 -3.36 4.91 9.28
CA GLN A 231 -3.23 6.05 8.38
C GLN A 231 -4.52 6.32 7.61
N LEU A 232 -5.15 5.29 7.04
CA LEU A 232 -6.38 5.41 6.27
C LEU A 232 -7.56 5.85 7.15
N SER A 233 -7.68 5.31 8.36
CA SER A 233 -8.71 5.71 9.32
C SER A 233 -8.60 7.19 9.71
N HIS A 234 -7.38 7.65 9.98
CA HIS A 234 -7.11 9.06 10.25
C HIS A 234 -7.46 9.92 9.03
N ALA A 235 -7.01 9.53 7.83
CA ALA A 235 -7.28 10.25 6.59
C ALA A 235 -8.79 10.39 6.30
N LEU A 236 -9.58 9.33 6.46
CA LEU A 236 -11.04 9.38 6.28
C LEU A 236 -11.72 10.34 7.27
N THR A 237 -11.22 10.40 8.50
CA THR A 237 -11.74 11.32 9.52
C THR A 237 -11.43 12.77 9.17
N VAL A 238 -10.22 13.05 8.67
CA VAL A 238 -9.82 14.38 8.21
C VAL A 238 -10.62 14.79 6.96
N SER A 239 -10.76 13.90 5.98
CA SER A 239 -11.52 14.17 4.76
C SER A 239 -12.96 14.56 5.06
N ASN A 240 -13.62 13.89 6.01
CA ASN A 240 -14.99 14.23 6.39
C ASN A 240 -15.11 15.65 6.97
N ARG A 241 -14.09 16.12 7.69
CA ARG A 241 -14.06 17.48 8.26
C ARG A 241 -13.81 18.57 7.22
N LEU A 242 -13.14 18.24 6.11
CA LEU A 242 -12.84 19.19 5.03
C LEU A 242 -14.00 19.34 4.04
N THR A 243 -14.90 18.36 3.98
CA THR A 243 -16.08 18.38 3.09
C THR A 243 -17.31 19.07 3.70
N HIS A 244 -17.22 19.50 4.96
CA HIS A 244 -18.25 20.24 5.70
C HIS A 244 -17.75 21.65 6.01
#